data_AF-A0A3D3XVH5-F1
#
_entry.id   AF-A0A3D3XVH5-F1
#
_cell.length_a   1.000
_cell.length_b   1.000
_cell.length_c   1.000
_cell.angle_alpha   90.00
_cell.angle_beta   90.00
_cell.angle_gamma   90.00
#
_symmetry.space_group_name_H-M   'P 1'
#
loop_
_entity.id
_entity.type
_entity.pdbx_description
1 polymer ?
#
loop_
_entity_poly.entity_id
_entity_poly.type
_entity_poly.pdbx_seq_one_letter_code
_entity_poly.pdbx_strand_id
1 'polypeptide(L)' 'MSPLAIAILTISDSRTPDADTSGNLLEERLTADGHLLANRELIPDDVYRIRATVSGW' A
#
# COMPACT_ATOMS: atom_id res chain seq x y z
N MET A 1 7.16 -15.26 -15.92
CA MET A 1 7.42 -14.26 -14.88
C MET A 1 6.97 -14.87 -13.56
N SER A 2 7.72 -14.72 -12.47
CA SER A 2 7.35 -15.28 -11.17
C SER A 2 6.58 -14.23 -10.35
N PRO A 3 5.43 -14.56 -9.74
CA PRO A 3 4.68 -13.64 -8.89
C PRO A 3 5.54 -13.11 -7.73
N LEU A 4 5.39 -11.83 -7.42
CA LEU A 4 5.99 -11.19 -6.26
C LEU A 4 4.91 -10.91 -5.22
N ALA A 5 5.28 -10.97 -3.95
CA ALA A 5 4.47 -10.47 -2.85
C ALA A 5 4.79 -8.98 -2.65
N ILE A 6 3.78 -8.11 -2.75
CA ILE A 6 3.93 -6.66 -2.72
C ILE A 6 3.03 -6.08 -1.64
N ALA A 7 3.59 -5.24 -0.77
CA ALA A 7 2.83 -4.45 0.18
C ALA A 7 2.68 -3.00 -0.31
N ILE A 8 1.52 -2.37 -0.05
CA ILE A 8 1.23 -0.98 -0.42
C ILE A 8 1.03 -0.15 0.85
N LEU A 9 1.82 0.91 1.02
CA LEU A 9 1.62 1.93 2.05
C LEU A 9 1.20 3.25 1.42
N THR A 10 -0.01 3.70 1.73
CA THR A 10 -0.46 5.07 1.41
C THR A 10 -0.21 5.98 2.61
N ILE A 11 0.50 7.08 2.38
CA ILE A 11 0.75 8.12 3.39
C ILE A 11 -0.09 9.35 3.04
N SER A 12 -1.05 9.71 3.89
CA SER A 12 -1.90 10.88 3.69
C SER A 12 -2.66 11.28 4.95
N ASP A 13 -2.71 12.59 5.22
CA ASP A 13 -3.50 13.14 6.33
C ASP A 13 -4.99 13.31 6.03
N SER A 14 -5.38 13.26 4.76
CA SER A 14 -6.74 13.62 4.31
C SER A 14 -7.46 12.53 3.54
N ARG A 15 -6.75 11.52 3.02
CA ARG A 15 -7.38 10.42 2.28
C ARG A 15 -8.09 9.47 3.24
N THR A 16 -9.27 9.03 2.82
CA THR A 16 -9.96 7.85 3.34
C THR A 16 -9.66 6.65 2.43
N PRO A 17 -9.95 5.41 2.86
CA PRO A 17 -9.82 4.23 2.00
C PRO A 17 -10.54 4.39 0.65
N ASP A 18 -11.74 4.99 0.64
CA ASP A 18 -12.51 5.23 -0.58
C ASP A 18 -11.87 6.28 -1.52
N ALA A 19 -11.07 7.20 -0.96
CA ALA A 19 -10.37 8.25 -1.68
C ALA A 19 -8.89 7.92 -1.94
N ASP A 20 -8.44 6.71 -1.64
CA ASP A 20 -7.07 6.25 -1.91
C ASP A 20 -6.87 5.82 -3.36
N THR A 21 -7.05 6.77 -4.28
CA THR A 21 -6.92 6.55 -5.72
C THR A 21 -5.57 5.96 -6.13
N SER A 22 -4.49 6.36 -5.45
CA SER A 22 -3.15 5.87 -5.77
C SER A 22 -2.94 4.43 -5.26
N GLY A 23 -3.36 4.13 -4.02
CA GLY A 23 -3.32 2.76 -3.51
C GLY A 23 -4.18 1.81 -4.34
N ASN A 24 -5.40 2.23 -4.69
CA ASN A 24 -6.30 1.46 -5.55
C ASN A 24 -5.67 1.17 -6.92
N LEU A 25 -5.05 2.18 -7.56
CA LEU A 25 -4.39 2.01 -8.85
C LEU A 25 -3.20 1.04 -8.78
N LEU A 26 -2.42 1.08 -7.70
CA LEU A 26 -1.27 0.18 -7.53
C LEU A 26 -1.72 -1.27 -7.29
N GLU A 27 -2.76 -1.47 -6.49
CA GLU A 27 -3.39 -2.78 -6.26
C GLU A 27 -3.96 -3.36 -7.57
N GLU A 28 -4.67 -2.57 -8.35
CA GLU A 28 -5.19 -2.99 -9.66
C GLU A 28 -4.05 -3.43 -10.58
N ARG A 29 -2.98 -2.63 -10.69
CA ARG A 29 -1.87 -2.92 -11.60
C ARG A 29 -1.08 -4.15 -11.20
N LEU A 30 -0.76 -4.30 -9.90
CA LEU A 30 0.01 -5.46 -9.45
C LEU A 30 -0.80 -6.75 -9.61
N THR A 31 -2.11 -6.71 -9.32
CA THR A 31 -2.96 -7.89 -9.46
C THR A 31 -3.19 -8.25 -10.93
N ALA A 32 -3.36 -7.24 -11.80
CA ALA A 32 -3.47 -7.44 -13.24
C ALA A 32 -2.20 -8.06 -13.86
N ASP A 33 -1.02 -7.77 -13.32
CA ASP A 33 0.26 -8.37 -13.75
C ASP A 33 0.57 -9.73 -13.08
N GLY A 34 -0.37 -10.25 -12.27
CA GLY A 34 -0.25 -11.55 -11.62
C GLY A 34 0.62 -11.57 -10.36
N HIS A 35 0.90 -10.41 -9.76
CA HIS A 35 1.52 -10.29 -8.43
C HIS A 35 0.49 -10.46 -7.30
N LEU A 36 0.98 -10.65 -6.08
CA LEU A 36 0.17 -10.85 -4.88
C LEU A 36 0.20 -9.60 -4.00
N LEU A 37 -0.97 -9.09 -3.62
CA LEU A 37 -1.07 -8.07 -2.58
C LEU A 37 -0.86 -8.73 -1.21
N ALA A 38 0.32 -8.53 -0.62
CA ALA A 38 0.70 -9.12 0.66
C ALA A 38 0.14 -8.34 1.85
N ASN A 39 0.11 -7.01 1.76
CA ASN A 39 -0.48 -6.13 2.77
C ASN A 39 -0.85 -4.78 2.16
N ARG A 40 -1.81 -4.08 2.77
CA ARG A 40 -2.20 -2.72 2.37
C ARG A 40 -2.58 -1.89 3.60
N GLU A 41 -1.94 -0.74 3.74
CA GLU A 41 -2.21 0.20 4.84
C GLU A 41 -2.29 1.65 4.35
N LEU A 42 -3.12 2.45 5.03
CA LEU A 42 -3.23 3.90 4.85
C LEU A 42 -3.01 4.57 6.21
N ILE A 43 -1.97 5.39 6.31
CA ILE A 43 -1.56 6.07 7.53
C ILE A 43 -1.38 7.58 7.31
N PRO A 44 -1.50 8.42 8.35
CA PRO A 44 -1.15 9.85 8.26
C PRO A 44 0.34 10.05 8.03
N ASP A 45 0.73 11.27 7.65
CA ASP A 45 2.14 11.67 7.44
C ASP A 45 2.88 11.84 8.77
N ASP A 46 3.15 10.70 9.40
CA ASP A 46 3.85 10.59 10.67
C ASP A 46 5.06 9.65 10.52
N VAL A 47 6.24 10.20 10.77
CA VAL A 47 7.52 9.48 10.61
C VAL A 47 7.62 8.21 11.45
N TYR A 48 6.99 8.16 12.63
CA TYR A 48 7.03 7.00 13.51
C TYR A 48 6.10 5.91 13.00
N ARG A 49 4.92 6.28 12.51
CA ARG A 49 3.98 5.32 11.89
C ARG A 49 4.55 4.73 10.61
N ILE A 50 5.17 5.55 9.76
CA ILE A 50 5.82 5.07 8.53
C ILE A 50 6.89 4.03 8.88
N ARG A 51 7.78 4.36 9.83
CA ARG A 51 8.84 3.45 10.28
C ARG A 51 8.29 2.17 10.88
N ALA A 52 7.29 2.25 11.74
CA ALA A 52 6.69 1.09 12.38
C ALA A 52 6.05 0.15 11.36
N THR A 53 5.30 0.71 10.40
CA THR A 53 4.61 -0.06 9.36
C THR A 53 5.61 -0.79 8.47
N VAL A 54 6.59 -0.07 7.92
CA VAL A 54 7.61 -0.66 7.05
C VAL A 54 8.48 -1.68 7.79
N SER A 55 8.82 -1.45 9.06
CA SER A 55 9.62 -2.41 9.85
C SER A 55 8.85 -3.67 10.26
N GLY A 56 7.52 -3.62 10.20
CA GLY A 56 6.66 -4.77 10.49
C GLY A 56 6.45 -5.71 9.30
N TRP A 57 6.87 -5.31 8.11
CA TRP A 57 6.79 -6.09 6.87
C TRP A 57 8.12 -6.76 6.57
#